data_AF-A0A0C9SKZ2-F1
#
_entry.id   AF-A0A0C9SKZ2-F1
#
_cell.length_a   1.000
_cell.length_b   1.000
_cell.length_c   1.000
_cell.angle_alpha   90.00
_cell.angle_beta   90.00
_cell.angle_gamma   90.00
#
_symmetry.space_group_name_H-M   'P 1'
#
loop_
_entity.id
_entity.type
_entity.pdbx_description
1 polymer ?
#
loop_
_entity_poly.entity_id
_entity_poly.type
_entity_poly.pdbx_seq_one_letter_code
_entity_poly.pdbx_strand_id
1 'polypeptide(L)'
;MMRLLPMHRRRGPARRSGVTSSLQIALARGMGHQRTGTYAVDPSMAIPPLILTPLARGESKRDFKNLQLIAKNGPIEVDIWVVGRGASESDSEKPEARATLDVLSYNGAVNIKLHTNPVTPTPFMLTVTSYHGGVQLHLPQSFKGPLSITSNNGGITYSDQVRARQRFSEVHRRHFSFVGDSSGWTGEEEWEGDAATVQSRNGKVHVSYADEGLSG
;
A
#
# COMPACT_ATOMS: atom_id res chain seq x y z
N MET A 1 61.29 19.42 -25.14
CA MET A 1 61.47 18.07 -24.57
C MET A 1 60.13 17.35 -24.67
N MET A 2 60.07 16.28 -25.44
CA MET A 2 58.87 15.61 -25.96
C MET A 2 58.69 14.28 -25.22
N ARG A 3 57.51 13.95 -24.69
CA ARG A 3 57.12 12.56 -24.37
C ARG A 3 55.61 12.35 -24.21
N LEU A 4 55.05 11.75 -25.27
CA LEU A 4 54.03 10.68 -25.39
C LEU A 4 52.82 10.58 -24.42
N LEU A 5 51.63 10.61 -25.04
CA LEU A 5 50.34 10.07 -24.56
C LEU A 5 50.34 8.52 -24.51
N PRO A 6 49.35 7.91 -23.82
CA PRO A 6 48.45 7.04 -24.58
C PRO A 6 46.95 7.14 -24.26
N MET A 7 46.18 7.04 -25.35
CA MET A 7 44.90 6.35 -25.60
C MET A 7 43.74 6.35 -24.59
N HIS A 8 42.67 7.00 -25.05
CA HIS A 8 41.25 6.61 -25.06
C HIS A 8 40.73 5.48 -24.16
N ARG A 9 39.71 5.83 -23.38
CA ARG A 9 38.50 5.00 -23.27
C ARG A 9 37.24 5.87 -23.32
N ARG A 10 36.53 5.78 -24.47
CA ARG A 10 35.12 6.15 -24.58
C ARG A 10 34.32 5.26 -23.61
N ARG A 11 33.48 5.86 -22.76
CA ARG A 11 32.32 5.18 -22.19
C ARG A 11 31.07 5.94 -22.64
N GLY A 12 30.21 5.19 -23.30
CA GLY A 12 28.99 5.63 -23.99
C GLY A 12 27.88 6.08 -23.05
N PRO A 13 26.69 6.33 -23.62
CA PRO A 13 25.65 7.12 -23.00
C PRO A 13 25.03 6.41 -21.80
N ALA A 14 24.64 7.21 -20.81
CA ALA A 14 23.81 6.82 -19.68
C ALA A 14 22.58 6.06 -20.18
N ARG A 15 22.51 4.77 -19.83
CA ARG A 15 21.30 3.97 -20.00
C ARG A 15 20.22 4.60 -19.15
N ARG A 16 19.20 5.15 -19.83
CA ARG A 16 17.89 5.46 -19.27
C ARG A 16 17.44 4.25 -18.44
N SER A 17 17.24 4.45 -17.14
CA SER A 17 16.52 3.52 -16.29
C SER A 17 15.08 3.46 -16.81
N GLY A 18 14.83 2.51 -17.70
CA GLY A 18 13.48 2.17 -18.12
C GLY A 18 12.69 1.79 -16.89
N VAL A 19 11.61 2.51 -16.65
CA VAL A 19 10.53 2.10 -15.76
C VAL A 19 10.10 0.72 -16.26
N THR A 20 10.52 -0.31 -15.53
CA THR A 20 10.06 -1.67 -15.79
C THR A 20 8.70 -1.75 -15.11
N SER A 21 7.64 -1.42 -15.85
CA SER A 21 6.27 -1.69 -15.43
C SER A 21 6.06 -3.20 -15.45
N SER A 22 6.62 -3.89 -14.45
CA SER A 22 6.43 -5.32 -14.23
C SER A 22 5.13 -5.50 -13.47
N LEU A 23 4.12 -5.91 -14.22
CA LEU A 23 2.89 -6.52 -13.72
C LEU A 23 3.26 -7.75 -12.86
N GLN A 24 2.94 -7.70 -11.57
CA GLN A 24 3.00 -8.87 -10.69
C GLN A 24 1.80 -8.83 -9.75
N ILE A 25 0.89 -9.79 -9.89
CA ILE A 25 0.18 -10.30 -8.71
C ILE A 25 1.26 -10.94 -7.85
N ALA A 26 1.87 -10.16 -6.98
CA ALA A 26 2.90 -10.67 -6.11
C ALA A 26 2.25 -11.44 -4.96
N LEU A 27 1.92 -12.71 -5.21
CA LEU A 27 1.94 -13.71 -4.16
C LEU A 27 3.41 -13.99 -3.82
N ALA A 28 4.10 -13.01 -3.25
CA ALA A 28 5.40 -13.27 -2.65
C ALA A 28 5.12 -14.08 -1.38
N ARG A 29 5.38 -15.39 -1.42
CA ARG A 29 5.49 -16.25 -0.24
C ARG A 29 6.94 -16.73 -0.16
N GLY A 30 7.85 -15.84 0.22
CA GLY A 30 9.26 -16.14 0.42
C GLY A 30 9.60 -16.36 1.90
N MET A 31 10.40 -17.40 2.18
CA MET A 31 11.12 -17.61 3.45
C MET A 31 12.39 -16.75 3.53
N GLY A 32 12.32 -15.51 3.04
CA GLY A 32 13.44 -14.56 3.05
C GLY A 32 13.39 -13.64 4.28
N HIS A 33 14.55 -13.08 4.63
CA HIS A 33 14.73 -12.20 5.78
C HIS A 33 14.34 -10.73 5.54
N GLN A 34 14.02 -10.33 4.31
CA GLN A 34 13.62 -8.95 3.99
C GLN A 34 12.81 -8.93 2.70
N ARG A 35 11.81 -8.06 2.61
CA ARG A 35 11.00 -7.86 1.41
C ARG A 35 11.02 -6.40 1.01
N THR A 36 11.74 -6.09 -0.05
CA THR A 36 11.79 -4.76 -0.63
C THR A 36 11.35 -4.77 -2.09
N GLY A 37 10.64 -3.74 -2.53
CA GLY A 37 10.26 -3.62 -3.95
C GLY A 37 9.10 -2.68 -4.22
N THR A 38 8.84 -2.48 -5.50
CA THR A 38 7.71 -1.69 -6.00
C THR A 38 6.71 -2.61 -6.69
N TYR A 39 5.43 -2.48 -6.37
CA TYR A 39 4.34 -3.30 -6.89
C TYR A 39 3.28 -2.43 -7.56
N ALA A 40 2.83 -2.82 -8.75
CA ALA A 40 1.67 -2.21 -9.39
C ALA A 40 0.48 -3.18 -9.32
N VAL A 41 -0.65 -2.69 -8.80
CA VAL A 41 -1.86 -3.49 -8.56
C VAL A 41 -2.99 -2.92 -9.41
N ASP A 42 -3.48 -3.71 -10.37
CA ASP A 42 -4.66 -3.40 -11.17
C ASP A 42 -5.83 -4.32 -10.78
N PRO A 43 -6.85 -3.82 -10.07
CA PRO A 43 -7.99 -4.65 -9.66
C PRO A 43 -8.93 -5.01 -10.83
N SER A 44 -8.85 -4.29 -11.95
CA SER A 44 -9.64 -4.56 -13.16
C SER A 44 -9.03 -5.65 -14.04
N MET A 45 -7.81 -6.10 -13.72
CA MET A 45 -7.12 -7.08 -14.52
C MET A 45 -7.75 -8.47 -14.40
N ALA A 46 -8.13 -9.04 -15.55
CA ALA A 46 -8.56 -10.42 -15.63
C ALA A 46 -7.35 -11.36 -15.47
N ILE A 47 -7.28 -12.05 -14.34
CA ILE A 47 -6.24 -13.04 -14.06
C ILE A 47 -6.73 -14.41 -14.57
N PRO A 48 -6.01 -15.06 -15.50
CA PRO A 48 -6.37 -16.40 -15.95
C PRO A 48 -6.45 -17.39 -14.75
N PRO A 49 -7.49 -18.23 -14.66
CA PRO A 49 -7.64 -19.18 -13.54
C PRO A 49 -6.45 -20.12 -13.36
N LEU A 50 -5.70 -20.40 -14.43
CA LEU A 50 -4.53 -21.27 -14.45
C LEU A 50 -3.36 -20.77 -13.59
N ILE A 51 -3.32 -19.46 -13.27
CA ILE A 51 -2.27 -18.87 -12.43
C ILE A 51 -2.77 -18.46 -11.03
N LEU A 52 -4.05 -18.70 -10.75
CA LEU A 52 -4.61 -18.47 -9.42
C LEU A 52 -4.22 -19.63 -8.50
N THR A 53 -3.84 -19.30 -7.26
CA THR A 53 -3.68 -20.32 -6.23
C THR A 53 -5.06 -20.95 -5.98
N PRO A 54 -5.18 -22.29 -5.97
CA PRO A 54 -6.44 -22.94 -5.62
C PRO A 54 -6.94 -22.45 -4.27
N LEU A 55 -8.20 -22.00 -4.23
CA LEU A 55 -8.85 -21.62 -2.98
C LEU A 55 -8.93 -22.84 -2.06
N ALA A 56 -8.64 -22.64 -0.77
CA ALA A 56 -8.87 -23.70 0.21
C ALA A 56 -10.38 -24.00 0.31
N ARG A 57 -10.72 -25.18 0.81
CA ARG A 57 -12.12 -25.60 0.93
C ARG A 57 -12.89 -24.63 1.84
N GLY A 58 -13.86 -23.93 1.27
CA GLY A 58 -14.68 -22.93 1.99
C GLY A 58 -14.23 -21.48 1.78
N GLU A 59 -13.12 -21.23 1.09
CA GLU A 59 -12.73 -19.88 0.65
C GLU A 59 -13.51 -19.50 -0.61
N SER A 60 -13.89 -18.23 -0.69
CA SER A 60 -14.60 -17.64 -1.81
C SER A 60 -13.66 -16.77 -2.65
N LYS A 61 -14.08 -16.41 -3.86
CA LYS A 61 -13.33 -15.45 -4.70
C LYS A 61 -13.13 -14.08 -4.01
N ARG A 62 -13.99 -13.73 -3.05
CA ARG A 62 -13.88 -12.48 -2.26
C ARG A 62 -12.69 -12.49 -1.30
N ASP A 63 -12.16 -13.66 -0.97
CA ASP A 63 -10.99 -13.81 -0.12
C ASP A 63 -9.67 -13.62 -0.88
N PHE A 64 -9.73 -13.61 -2.22
CA PHE A 64 -8.56 -13.42 -3.05
C PHE A 64 -8.06 -11.98 -2.98
N LYS A 65 -6.87 -11.79 -2.40
CA LYS A 65 -6.22 -10.48 -2.31
C LYS A 65 -5.53 -10.14 -3.62
N ASN A 66 -5.64 -8.88 -4.06
CA ASN A 66 -4.89 -8.39 -5.22
C ASN A 66 -3.38 -8.37 -4.93
N LEU A 67 -2.99 -8.13 -3.66
CA LEU A 67 -1.62 -8.23 -3.19
C LEU A 67 -1.59 -8.83 -1.78
N GLN A 68 -0.75 -9.85 -1.58
CA GLN A 68 -0.48 -10.41 -0.25
C GLN A 68 1.02 -10.56 -0.02
N LEU A 69 1.56 -9.83 0.95
CA LEU A 69 2.96 -9.87 1.35
C LEU A 69 3.10 -10.38 2.79
N ILE A 70 3.76 -11.52 2.99
CA ILE A 70 3.91 -12.14 4.32
C ILE A 70 5.38 -12.41 4.65
N ALA A 71 5.96 -11.69 5.60
CA ALA A 71 7.31 -11.94 6.11
C ALA A 71 7.27 -12.62 7.48
N LYS A 72 7.94 -13.78 7.63
CA LYS A 72 8.16 -14.39 8.95
C LYS A 72 9.22 -13.62 9.74
N ASN A 73 10.32 -13.27 9.08
CA ASN A 73 11.43 -12.57 9.70
C ASN A 73 11.88 -11.40 8.82
N GLY A 74 12.23 -10.31 9.52
CA GLY A 74 12.75 -9.05 9.01
C GLY A 74 11.74 -8.18 8.26
N PRO A 75 12.21 -7.03 7.76
CA PRO A 75 11.31 -5.93 7.41
C PRO A 75 10.65 -6.11 6.05
N ILE A 76 9.49 -5.47 5.90
CA ILE A 76 8.83 -5.23 4.62
C ILE A 76 8.95 -3.74 4.32
N GLU A 77 9.51 -3.38 3.18
CA GLU A 77 9.66 -1.99 2.72
C GLU A 77 9.24 -1.89 1.26
N VAL A 78 8.03 -1.39 1.01
CA VAL A 78 7.40 -1.51 -0.31
C VAL A 78 6.70 -0.24 -0.75
N ASP A 79 6.80 0.01 -2.04
CA ASP A 79 6.04 1.03 -2.74
C ASP A 79 4.93 0.34 -3.54
N ILE A 80 3.68 0.66 -3.28
CA ILE A 80 2.52 0.04 -3.92
C ILE A 80 1.80 1.10 -4.72
N TRP A 81 1.66 0.86 -6.02
CA TRP A 81 0.89 1.67 -6.95
C TRP A 81 -0.42 0.96 -7.24
N VAL A 82 -1.53 1.50 -6.72
CA VAL A 82 -2.86 1.04 -7.13
C VAL A 82 -3.20 1.77 -8.42
N VAL A 83 -3.15 1.03 -9.51
CA VAL A 83 -3.43 1.52 -10.86
C VAL A 83 -4.76 0.96 -11.31
N GLY A 84 -5.62 1.78 -11.88
CA GLY A 84 -6.89 1.29 -12.41
C GLY A 84 -7.44 2.27 -13.41
N ARG A 85 -8.41 1.79 -14.19
CA ARG A 85 -9.31 2.69 -14.90
C ARG A 85 -10.22 3.26 -13.83
N GLY A 86 -9.82 4.39 -13.24
CA GLY A 86 -10.63 5.02 -12.19
C GLY A 86 -12.03 5.32 -12.69
N ALA A 87 -12.94 5.59 -11.76
CA ALA A 87 -14.37 5.75 -11.99
C ALA A 87 -14.71 6.40 -13.33
N SER A 88 -14.94 5.58 -14.34
CA SER A 88 -15.36 6.03 -15.65
C SER A 88 -16.88 6.00 -15.59
N GLU A 89 -17.51 7.14 -15.90
CA GLU A 89 -18.97 7.35 -16.01
C GLU A 89 -19.62 6.51 -17.14
N SER A 90 -19.14 5.29 -17.38
CA SER A 90 -19.66 4.39 -18.39
C SER A 90 -20.53 3.33 -17.72
N ASP A 91 -21.82 3.65 -17.54
CA ASP A 91 -23.04 2.80 -17.64
C ASP A 91 -22.93 1.27 -17.35
N SER A 92 -22.03 0.86 -16.47
CA SER A 92 -21.80 -0.53 -16.15
C SER A 92 -22.33 -0.75 -14.75
N GLU A 93 -23.42 -1.51 -14.63
CA GLU A 93 -24.02 -1.98 -13.36
C GLU A 93 -23.06 -2.87 -12.51
N LYS A 94 -21.75 -2.85 -12.78
CA LYS A 94 -20.76 -3.60 -12.01
C LYS A 94 -20.11 -2.67 -11.00
N PRO A 95 -20.11 -3.02 -9.70
CA PRO A 95 -19.39 -2.26 -8.70
C PRO A 95 -17.92 -2.14 -9.12
N GLU A 96 -17.37 -0.94 -9.02
CA GLU A 96 -15.98 -0.67 -9.37
C GLU A 96 -15.04 -1.60 -8.61
N ALA A 97 -14.06 -2.15 -9.32
CA ALA A 97 -13.16 -3.13 -8.75
C ALA A 97 -12.24 -2.44 -7.72
N ARG A 98 -12.53 -2.64 -6.44
CA ARG A 98 -11.69 -2.19 -5.32
C ARG A 98 -10.47 -3.08 -5.15
N ALA A 99 -9.29 -2.49 -5.02
CA ALA A 99 -8.06 -3.24 -4.75
C ALA A 99 -8.00 -3.70 -3.30
N THR A 100 -7.66 -4.97 -3.06
CA THR A 100 -7.51 -5.55 -1.72
C THR A 100 -6.04 -5.92 -1.47
N LEU A 101 -5.44 -5.30 -0.45
CA LEU A 101 -4.02 -5.35 -0.14
C LEU A 101 -3.82 -5.86 1.28
N ASP A 102 -2.95 -6.86 1.46
CA ASP A 102 -2.67 -7.47 2.75
C ASP A 102 -1.16 -7.57 2.97
N VAL A 103 -0.65 -6.93 4.02
CA VAL A 103 0.77 -6.92 4.36
C VAL A 103 0.97 -7.34 5.81
N LEU A 104 1.69 -8.43 6.03
CA LEU A 104 1.89 -9.05 7.33
C LEU A 104 3.38 -9.31 7.59
N SER A 105 3.88 -8.82 8.71
CA SER A 105 5.20 -9.21 9.25
C SER A 105 5.08 -9.75 10.66
N TYR A 106 5.72 -10.90 10.92
CA TYR A 106 5.80 -11.44 12.28
C TYR A 106 6.93 -10.77 13.07
N ASN A 107 8.15 -10.80 12.55
CA ASN A 107 9.35 -10.27 13.22
C ASN A 107 10.06 -9.21 12.38
N GLY A 108 9.40 -8.08 12.14
CA GLY A 108 10.01 -6.97 11.42
C GLY A 108 9.10 -5.76 11.30
N ALA A 109 9.73 -4.61 11.05
CA ALA A 109 9.00 -3.38 10.73
C ALA A 109 8.35 -3.47 9.35
N VAL A 110 7.27 -2.74 9.16
CA VAL A 110 6.58 -2.61 7.87
C VAL A 110 6.59 -1.15 7.48
N ASN A 111 7.17 -0.84 6.33
CA ASN A 111 7.15 0.47 5.70
C ASN A 111 6.44 0.35 4.35
N ILE A 112 5.31 1.05 4.20
CA ILE A 112 4.51 1.01 2.99
C ILE A 112 4.31 2.44 2.50
N LYS A 113 4.67 2.69 1.24
CA LYS A 113 4.23 3.87 0.51
C LYS A 113 3.18 3.48 -0.50
N LEU A 114 2.01 4.08 -0.38
CA LEU A 114 0.90 3.80 -1.27
C LEU A 114 0.66 5.00 -2.20
N HIS A 115 0.57 4.69 -3.48
CA HIS A 115 0.34 5.64 -4.55
C HIS A 115 -0.91 5.25 -5.33
N THR A 116 -1.67 6.27 -5.74
CA THR A 116 -2.85 6.16 -6.60
C THR A 116 -2.75 7.22 -7.70
N ASN A 117 -3.54 7.08 -8.77
CA ASN A 117 -3.72 8.18 -9.71
C ASN A 117 -4.49 9.32 -9.01
N PRO A 118 -3.95 10.56 -8.94
CA PRO A 118 -4.61 11.65 -8.24
C PRO A 118 -5.88 12.17 -8.93
N VAL A 119 -6.02 11.95 -10.25
CA VAL A 119 -7.17 12.43 -11.04
C VAL A 119 -8.33 11.45 -10.96
N THR A 120 -8.03 10.16 -11.10
CA THR A 120 -9.02 9.07 -11.09
C THR A 120 -8.57 7.99 -10.11
N PRO A 121 -8.63 8.26 -8.80
CA PRO A 121 -8.14 7.31 -7.79
C PRO A 121 -8.97 6.03 -7.82
N THR A 122 -8.28 4.90 -7.80
CA THR A 122 -8.92 3.58 -7.68
C THR A 122 -9.06 3.24 -6.20
N PRO A 123 -10.28 2.93 -5.71
CA PRO A 123 -10.50 2.58 -4.32
C PRO A 123 -9.68 1.37 -3.89
N PHE A 124 -9.21 1.37 -2.64
CA PHE A 124 -8.50 0.23 -2.07
C PHE A 124 -8.93 -0.12 -0.64
N MET A 125 -8.60 -1.33 -0.21
CA MET A 125 -8.69 -1.81 1.16
C MET A 125 -7.33 -2.36 1.56
N LEU A 126 -6.66 -1.70 2.49
CA LEU A 126 -5.34 -2.05 2.98
C LEU A 126 -5.42 -2.60 4.40
N THR A 127 -4.87 -3.79 4.61
CA THR A 127 -4.61 -4.35 5.94
C THR A 127 -3.11 -4.48 6.15
N VAL A 128 -2.60 -3.89 7.24
CA VAL A 128 -1.20 -3.95 7.64
C VAL A 128 -1.08 -4.49 9.05
N THR A 129 -0.31 -5.57 9.22
CA THR A 129 -0.09 -6.19 10.53
C THR A 129 1.41 -6.38 10.79
N SER A 130 1.88 -5.95 11.97
CA SER A 130 3.20 -6.29 12.49
C SER A 130 3.13 -6.79 13.93
N TYR A 131 3.64 -7.99 14.21
CA TYR A 131 3.65 -8.53 15.58
C TYR A 131 4.82 -7.97 16.42
N HIS A 132 6.02 -7.95 15.86
CA HIS A 132 7.24 -7.48 16.54
C HIS A 132 7.99 -6.46 15.69
N GLY A 133 7.31 -5.36 15.36
CA GLY A 133 7.86 -4.25 14.62
C GLY A 133 6.91 -3.07 14.54
N GLY A 134 7.47 -1.90 14.24
CA GLY A 134 6.68 -0.70 13.96
C GLY A 134 6.07 -0.72 12.56
N VAL A 135 5.06 0.11 12.34
CA VAL A 135 4.46 0.34 11.03
C VAL A 135 4.63 1.80 10.64
N GLN A 136 5.20 2.05 9.47
CA GLN A 136 5.18 3.34 8.78
C GLN A 136 4.28 3.20 7.56
N LEU A 137 3.17 3.93 7.56
CA LEU A 137 2.21 3.94 6.47
C LEU A 137 2.17 5.33 5.85
N HIS A 138 2.52 5.40 4.56
CA HIS A 138 2.38 6.60 3.78
C HIS A 138 1.20 6.46 2.81
N LEU A 139 0.13 7.18 3.07
CA LEU A 139 -1.11 7.16 2.28
C LEU A 139 -1.01 8.11 1.07
N PRO A 140 -1.74 7.89 -0.02
CA PRO A 140 -1.90 8.91 -1.05
C PRO A 140 -2.70 10.09 -0.49
N GLN A 141 -2.43 11.33 -0.94
CA GLN A 141 -3.23 12.50 -0.53
C GLN A 141 -4.70 12.40 -0.93
N SER A 142 -5.00 11.60 -1.96
CA SER A 142 -6.36 11.32 -2.41
C SER A 142 -7.14 10.45 -1.44
N PHE A 143 -6.49 9.84 -0.43
CA PHE A 143 -7.14 8.93 0.50
C PHE A 143 -8.36 9.58 1.16
N LYS A 144 -9.50 8.93 1.02
CA LYS A 144 -10.75 9.31 1.67
C LYS A 144 -11.40 8.05 2.23
N GLY A 145 -11.52 7.97 3.55
CA GLY A 145 -12.15 6.83 4.19
C GLY A 145 -11.68 6.53 5.62
N PRO A 146 -12.09 5.39 6.17
CA PRO A 146 -11.77 5.01 7.52
C PRO A 146 -10.33 4.52 7.62
N LEU A 147 -9.71 4.95 8.70
CA LEU A 147 -8.39 4.55 9.14
C LEU A 147 -8.52 4.03 10.58
N SER A 148 -8.38 2.71 10.72
CA SER A 148 -8.43 2.02 12.01
C SER A 148 -7.02 1.61 12.40
N ILE A 149 -6.53 2.12 13.54
CA ILE A 149 -5.19 1.84 14.04
C ILE A 149 -5.26 1.24 15.43
N THR A 150 -4.51 0.17 15.66
CA THR A 150 -4.34 -0.45 16.98
C THR A 150 -2.86 -0.70 17.22
N SER A 151 -2.34 -0.19 18.35
CA SER A 151 -1.03 -0.54 18.88
C SER A 151 -1.15 -0.93 20.34
N ASN A 152 -0.73 -2.15 20.70
CA ASN A 152 -0.91 -2.63 22.08
C ASN A 152 0.15 -2.06 23.02
N ASN A 153 1.42 -2.12 22.62
CA ASN A 153 2.58 -1.75 23.43
C ASN A 153 3.41 -0.62 22.81
N GLY A 154 2.88 0.09 21.81
CA GLY A 154 3.54 1.20 21.14
C GLY A 154 2.67 2.46 21.07
N GLY A 155 3.26 3.54 20.59
CA GLY A 155 2.55 4.80 20.34
C GLY A 155 1.98 4.87 18.92
N ILE A 156 0.90 5.61 18.76
CA ILE A 156 0.32 5.94 17.45
C ILE A 156 0.57 7.43 17.20
N THR A 157 1.12 7.74 16.04
CA THR A 157 1.43 9.11 15.64
C THR A 157 0.97 9.35 14.21
N TYR A 158 0.66 10.61 13.92
CA TYR A 158 0.24 11.09 12.61
C TYR A 158 1.11 12.29 12.26
N SER A 159 1.39 12.49 10.98
CA SER A 159 1.90 13.76 10.49
C SER A 159 0.89 14.89 10.69
N ASP A 160 1.36 16.12 10.62
CA ASP A 160 0.51 17.30 10.82
C ASP A 160 -0.55 17.43 9.71
N GLN A 161 -0.24 17.05 8.47
CA GLN A 161 -1.21 17.14 7.36
C GLN A 161 -2.31 16.08 7.47
N VAL A 162 -1.96 14.83 7.82
CA VAL A 162 -2.96 13.80 8.12
C VAL A 162 -3.79 14.24 9.32
N ARG A 163 -3.16 14.86 10.33
CA ARG A 163 -3.85 15.36 11.51
C ARG A 163 -4.83 16.49 11.22
N ALA A 164 -4.54 17.34 10.24
CA ALA A 164 -5.45 18.40 9.83
C ALA A 164 -6.72 17.88 9.13
N ARG A 165 -6.67 16.67 8.54
CA ARG A 165 -7.75 16.09 7.72
C ARG A 165 -8.50 14.94 8.39
N GLN A 166 -8.11 14.55 9.60
CA GLN A 166 -8.76 13.46 10.32
C GLN A 166 -9.91 13.95 11.22
N ARG A 167 -10.97 13.17 11.28
CA ARG A 167 -12.06 13.29 12.27
C ARG A 167 -11.99 12.08 13.20
N PHE A 168 -11.86 12.34 14.50
CA PHE A 168 -11.52 11.31 15.49
C PHE A 168 -12.74 10.68 16.17
N SER A 169 -12.67 9.37 16.39
CA SER A 169 -13.29 8.70 17.52
C SER A 169 -12.29 7.73 18.17
N GLU A 170 -11.87 8.01 19.40
CA GLU A 170 -11.05 7.07 20.17
C GLU A 170 -11.94 6.23 21.07
N VAL A 171 -11.88 4.90 20.91
CA VAL A 171 -12.65 3.95 21.72
C VAL A 171 -11.71 2.82 22.14
N HIS A 172 -11.47 2.67 23.45
CA HIS A 172 -10.71 1.56 24.04
C HIS A 172 -9.30 1.31 23.42
N ARG A 173 -8.47 2.36 23.30
CA ARG A 173 -7.11 2.28 22.71
C ARG A 173 -7.05 1.85 21.23
N ARG A 174 -8.20 1.79 20.57
CA ARG A 174 -8.31 1.71 19.12
C ARG A 174 -8.59 3.11 18.61
N HIS A 175 -7.70 3.60 17.75
CA HIS A 175 -7.92 4.86 17.06
C HIS A 175 -8.73 4.57 15.82
N PHE A 176 -10.01 4.93 15.87
CA PHE A 176 -10.84 4.95 14.68
C PHE A 176 -10.92 6.38 14.20
N SER A 177 -10.54 6.60 12.95
CA SER A 177 -10.57 7.92 12.36
C SER A 177 -11.13 7.83 10.97
N PHE A 178 -11.83 8.86 10.54
CA PHE A 178 -12.11 9.06 9.13
C PHE A 178 -11.17 10.15 8.61
N VAL A 179 -10.44 9.87 7.54
CA VAL A 179 -9.54 10.84 6.90
C VAL A 179 -10.19 11.35 5.62
N GLY A 180 -10.29 12.66 5.46
CA GLY A 180 -10.92 13.29 4.30
C GLY A 180 -12.40 13.60 4.51
N ASP A 181 -13.16 13.63 3.41
CA ASP A 181 -14.58 13.99 3.44
C ASP A 181 -15.45 12.78 3.80
N SER A 182 -16.16 12.89 4.94
CA SER A 182 -17.02 11.85 5.50
C SER A 182 -18.48 11.98 5.09
N SER A 183 -18.83 12.90 4.18
CA SER A 183 -20.20 13.20 3.76
C SER A 183 -20.96 11.98 3.22
N GLY A 184 -20.26 11.02 2.61
CA GLY A 184 -20.82 9.76 2.11
C GLY A 184 -20.79 8.58 3.09
N TRP A 185 -20.31 8.75 4.33
CA TRP A 185 -20.29 7.68 5.32
C TRP A 185 -21.48 7.85 6.29
N THR A 186 -22.45 6.94 6.19
CA THR A 186 -23.59 6.87 7.14
C THR A 186 -23.30 5.92 8.30
N GLY A 187 -22.35 4.99 8.14
CA GLY A 187 -22.04 3.93 9.11
C GLY A 187 -23.02 2.76 9.09
N GLU A 188 -24.06 2.83 8.25
CA GLU A 188 -25.09 1.80 8.10
C GLU A 188 -24.83 0.91 6.87
N GLU A 189 -24.13 1.44 5.85
CA GLU A 189 -23.80 0.73 4.61
C GLU A 189 -22.32 0.30 4.55
N GLU A 190 -22.04 -0.73 3.73
CA GLU A 190 -20.68 -1.22 3.48
C GLU A 190 -19.88 -0.14 2.74
N TRP A 191 -18.79 0.33 3.35
CA TRP A 191 -17.97 1.40 2.78
C TRP A 191 -17.21 0.93 1.53
N GLU A 192 -17.52 1.53 0.38
CA GLU A 192 -16.95 1.16 -0.93
C GLU A 192 -15.66 1.93 -1.30
N GLY A 193 -15.35 3.03 -0.60
CA GLY A 193 -14.17 3.87 -0.85
C GLY A 193 -12.85 3.31 -0.31
N ASP A 194 -11.85 4.17 -0.10
CA ASP A 194 -10.57 3.73 0.45
C ASP A 194 -10.72 3.29 1.90
N ALA A 195 -10.05 2.23 2.36
CA ALA A 195 -9.98 1.92 3.79
C ALA A 195 -8.61 1.38 4.17
N ALA A 196 -8.17 1.71 5.39
CA ALA A 196 -6.93 1.22 5.94
C ALA A 196 -7.11 0.70 7.38
N THR A 197 -6.64 -0.51 7.63
CA THR A 197 -6.53 -1.10 8.97
C THR A 197 -5.07 -1.40 9.27
N VAL A 198 -4.56 -0.83 10.36
CA VAL A 198 -3.17 -0.98 10.79
C VAL A 198 -3.12 -1.56 12.20
N GLN A 199 -2.38 -2.65 12.36
CA GLN A 199 -2.22 -3.34 13.63
C GLN A 199 -0.75 -3.54 13.94
N SER A 200 -0.31 -3.11 15.12
CA SER A 200 1.00 -3.44 15.66
C SER A 200 0.88 -3.97 17.08
N ARG A 201 1.44 -5.15 17.38
CA ARG A 201 1.42 -5.66 18.75
C ARG A 201 2.52 -5.02 19.60
N ASN A 202 3.75 -4.96 19.09
CA ASN A 202 4.92 -4.45 19.80
C ASN A 202 5.70 -3.44 18.95
N GLY A 203 5.06 -2.34 18.57
CA GLY A 203 5.72 -1.32 17.76
C GLY A 203 4.92 -0.04 17.65
N LYS A 204 5.62 1.03 17.32
CA LYS A 204 5.00 2.33 17.04
C LYS A 204 4.34 2.30 15.67
N VAL A 205 3.21 2.98 15.53
CA VAL A 205 2.57 3.22 14.24
C VAL A 205 2.71 4.70 13.90
N HIS A 206 3.16 4.98 12.69
CA HIS A 206 3.23 6.31 12.13
C HIS A 206 2.47 6.36 10.80
N VAL A 207 1.59 7.35 10.64
CA VAL A 207 0.86 7.58 9.39
C VAL A 207 1.14 8.99 8.87
N SER A 208 1.46 9.08 7.58
CA SER A 208 1.70 10.34 6.84
C SER A 208 1.17 10.22 5.41
N TYR A 209 1.18 11.29 4.63
CA TYR A 209 1.01 11.18 3.18
C TYR A 209 2.33 10.82 2.47
N ALA A 210 2.25 10.15 1.32
CA ALA A 210 3.40 9.66 0.55
C ALA A 210 4.27 10.75 -0.08
N ASP A 211 3.76 11.95 -0.22
CA ASP A 211 4.45 13.12 -0.76
C ASP A 211 4.90 14.12 0.32
N GLU A 212 4.60 13.86 1.60
CA GLU A 212 5.13 14.64 2.71
C GLU A 212 6.66 14.48 2.76
N GLY A 213 7.36 15.60 2.57
CA GLY A 213 8.83 15.64 2.52
C GLY A 213 9.42 15.86 1.12
N LEU A 214 8.61 15.97 0.06
CA LEU A 214 9.05 16.40 -1.27
C LEU A 214 9.05 17.92 -1.47
N SER A 215 8.57 18.68 -0.49
CA SER A 215 8.67 20.15 -0.44
C SER A 215 9.93 20.56 0.33
N GLY A 216 11.08 20.43 -0.33
CA GLY A 216 12.39 20.95 0.11
C GLY A 216 13.07 21.68 -1.03
#